data_AF-A0A7W6SHX6-F1
#
_entry.id   AF-A0A7W6SHX6-F1
#
_cell.length_a   1.000
_cell.length_b   1.000
_cell.length_c   1.000
_cell.angle_alpha   90.00
_cell.angle_beta   90.00
_cell.angle_gamma   90.00
#
_symmetry.space_group_name_H-M   'P 1'
#
loop_
_entity.id
_entity.type
_entity.pdbx_description
1 polymer ?
#
loop_
_entity_poly.entity_id
_entity_poly.type
_entity_poly.pdbx_seq_one_letter_code
_entity_poly.pdbx_strand_id
1 'polypeptide(L)' 'MTNDTAVFDALRFDPQEGEIATGRIGTREAILRDGLLIDPSTLAYCPHQWIDGSGYLDLDLTRQFPYALAL' A
#
# COMPACT_ATOMS: atom_id res chain seq x y z
N MET A 1 11.12 -15.71 3.60
CA MET A 1 10.05 -14.70 3.76
C MET A 1 9.08 -14.93 2.64
N THR A 2 7.79 -15.06 2.95
CA THR A 2 6.75 -15.29 1.94
C THR A 2 6.03 -13.98 1.70
N ASN A 3 5.78 -13.65 0.43
CA ASN A 3 4.96 -12.50 0.07
C ASN A 3 3.49 -12.93 0.09
N ASP A 4 2.87 -12.89 1.27
CA ASP A 4 1.51 -13.39 1.50
C ASP A 4 0.52 -12.28 1.91
N THR A 5 1.01 -11.07 2.12
CA THR A 5 0.17 -9.94 2.51
C THR A 5 -0.13 -9.06 1.32
N ALA A 6 -1.40 -9.02 0.91
CA ALA A 6 -1.89 -8.19 -0.18
C ALA A 6 -1.88 -6.71 0.21
N VAL A 7 -1.31 -5.89 -0.65
CA VAL A 7 -1.24 -4.44 -0.51
C VAL A 7 -1.59 -3.74 -1.82
N PHE A 8 -2.01 -2.49 -1.71
CA PHE A 8 -2.47 -1.66 -2.81
C PHE A 8 -1.97 -0.23 -2.62
N ASP A 9 -1.86 0.52 -3.71
CA ASP A 9 -1.67 1.96 -3.65
C ASP A 9 -2.95 2.63 -3.14
N ALA A 10 -2.76 3.55 -2.20
CA ALA A 10 -3.83 4.37 -1.67
C ALA A 10 -3.96 5.67 -2.49
N LEU A 11 -5.17 5.95 -2.93
CA LEU A 11 -5.55 7.18 -3.63
C LEU A 11 -6.37 8.07 -2.70
N ARG A 12 -6.38 9.37 -2.98
CA ARG A 12 -7.33 10.33 -2.40
C ARG A 12 -8.06 11.06 -3.52
N PHE A 13 -9.29 11.48 -3.25
CA PHE A 13 -10.01 12.34 -4.18
C PHE A 13 -9.62 13.80 -3.96
N ASP A 14 -9.22 14.47 -5.03
CA ASP A 14 -9.02 15.90 -5.12
C ASP A 14 -10.09 16.52 -6.05
N PRO A 15 -10.83 17.56 -5.61
CA PRO A 15 -11.88 18.15 -6.45
C PRO A 15 -11.38 18.78 -7.76
N GLN A 16 -10.10 19.12 -7.87
CA GLN A 16 -9.51 19.73 -9.07
C GLN A 16 -8.88 18.68 -9.99
N GLU A 17 -8.29 17.63 -9.43
CA GLU A 17 -7.47 16.66 -10.17
C GLU A 17 -8.11 15.27 -10.29
N GLY A 18 -9.17 15.00 -9.53
CA GLY A 18 -9.80 13.68 -9.44
C GLY A 18 -9.06 12.75 -8.47
N GLU A 19 -8.95 11.48 -8.81
CA GLU A 19 -8.23 10.51 -7.97
C GLU A 19 -6.72 10.67 -8.13
N ILE A 20 -6.02 10.93 -7.02
CA ILE A 20 -4.58 11.16 -7.01
C ILE A 20 -3.88 10.24 -6.02
N ALA A 21 -2.68 9.79 -6.38
CA ALA A 21 -1.87 8.91 -5.54
C ALA A 21 -1.41 9.61 -4.26
N THR A 22 -1.52 8.92 -3.13
CA THR A 22 -1.03 9.41 -1.83
C THR A 22 0.44 9.07 -1.58
N GLY A 23 1.02 8.17 -2.39
CA GLY A 23 2.35 7.61 -2.16
C GLY A 23 2.40 6.59 -1.00
N ARG A 24 1.25 6.24 -0.40
CA ARG A 24 1.14 5.19 0.61
C ARG A 24 0.69 3.89 -0.04
N ILE A 25 1.33 2.79 0.35
CA ILE A 25 0.95 1.43 -0.05
C ILE A 25 0.54 0.68 1.20
N GLY A 26 -0.62 0.05 1.21
CA GLY A 26 -1.11 -0.61 2.42
C GLY A 26 -2.15 -1.68 2.19
N THR A 27 -2.55 -2.32 3.29
CA THR A 27 -3.64 -3.30 3.29
C THR A 27 -4.96 -2.63 2.94
N ARG A 28 -5.89 -3.41 2.35
CA ARG A 28 -7.25 -2.94 2.04
C ARG A 28 -7.93 -2.34 3.27
N GLU A 29 -7.81 -3.02 4.41
CA GLU A 29 -8.40 -2.62 5.67
C GLU A 29 -7.88 -1.27 6.16
N ALA A 30 -6.56 -1.05 6.09
CA ALA A 30 -5.95 0.20 6.50
C ALA A 30 -6.37 1.38 5.60
N ILE A 31 -6.38 1.17 4.28
CA ILE A 31 -6.77 2.19 3.30
C ILE A 31 -8.21 2.63 3.52
N LEU A 32 -9.13 1.68 3.66
CA LEU A 32 -10.55 1.99 3.87
C LEU A 32 -10.80 2.63 5.24
N ARG A 33 -10.11 2.18 6.29
CA ARG A 33 -10.20 2.76 7.64
C ARG A 33 -9.77 4.24 7.63
N ASP A 34 -8.75 4.58 6.85
CA ASP A 34 -8.23 5.94 6.74
C ASP A 34 -9.06 6.83 5.78
N GLY A 35 -10.16 6.30 5.22
CA GLY A 35 -11.05 7.04 4.29
C GLY A 35 -10.44 7.28 2.91
N LEU A 36 -9.43 6.50 2.54
CA LEU A 36 -8.76 6.57 1.25
C LEU A 36 -9.40 5.60 0.26
N LEU A 37 -9.10 5.81 -1.02
CA LEU A 37 -9.51 4.94 -2.12
C LEU A 37 -8.40 3.94 -2.42
N ILE A 38 -8.77 2.77 -2.94
CA ILE A 38 -7.82 1.74 -3.37
C ILE A 38 -7.66 1.87 -4.88
N ASP A 39 -6.43 1.95 -5.38
CA ASP A 39 -6.19 1.78 -6.81
C ASP A 39 -6.37 0.28 -7.17
N PRO A 40 -7.40 -0.09 -7.95
CA PRO A 40 -7.68 -1.49 -8.26
C PRO A 40 -6.61 -2.14 -9.16
N SER A 41 -5.73 -1.35 -9.77
CA SER A 41 -4.69 -1.83 -10.69
C SER A 41 -3.36 -2.20 -10.00
N THR A 42 -3.24 -1.97 -8.69
CA THR A 42 -1.95 -1.98 -7.96
C THR A 42 -1.79 -3.13 -6.96
N LEU A 43 -2.53 -4.22 -7.14
CA LEU A 43 -2.39 -5.40 -6.27
C LEU A 43 -0.95 -5.91 -6.30
N ALA A 44 -0.31 -5.91 -5.13
CA ALA A 44 0.98 -6.51 -4.91
C ALA A 44 0.98 -7.33 -3.62
N TYR A 45 1.99 -8.18 -3.46
CA TYR A 45 2.20 -8.97 -2.25
C TYR A 45 3.54 -8.65 -1.60
N CYS A 46 3.55 -8.58 -0.27
CA CYS A 46 4.76 -8.35 0.51
C CYS A 46 4.81 -9.28 1.75
N PRO A 47 5.97 -9.40 2.40
CA PRO A 47 6.07 -10.10 3.68
C PRO A 47 5.26 -9.36 4.76
N HIS A 48 4.49 -10.09 5.56
CA HIS A 48 3.69 -9.51 6.63
C HIS A 48 4.48 -8.58 7.57
N GLN A 49 5.73 -8.92 7.86
CA GLN A 49 6.62 -8.11 8.71
C GLN A 49 6.99 -6.74 8.15
N TRP A 50 6.68 -6.45 6.88
CA TRP A 50 6.88 -5.11 6.29
C TRP A 50 5.70 -4.19 6.54
N ILE A 51 4.61 -4.70 7.10
CA ILE A 51 3.46 -3.89 7.46
C ILE A 51 3.65 -3.33 8.87
N ASP A 52 3.58 -2.00 8.98
CA ASP A 52 3.67 -1.31 10.26
C ASP A 52 2.39 -1.46 11.09
N GLY A 53 2.39 -0.95 12.33
CA GLY A 53 1.22 -1.01 13.21
C GLY A 53 -0.02 -0.26 12.68
N SER A 54 0.13 0.56 11.63
CA SER A 54 -0.96 1.25 10.97
C SER A 54 -1.54 0.45 9.79
N GLY A 55 -0.89 -0.62 9.34
CA GLY A 55 -1.34 -1.45 8.23
C GLY A 55 -0.82 -1.01 6.86
N TYR A 56 0.24 -0.18 6.83
CA TYR A 56 0.91 0.29 5.63
C TYR A 56 2.34 -0.25 5.54
N LEU A 57 2.90 -0.26 4.32
CA LEU A 57 4.30 -0.65 4.12
C LEU A 57 5.23 0.32 4.84
N ASP A 58 6.11 -0.25 5.67
CA ASP A 58 7.23 0.44 6.27
C ASP A 58 8.27 0.78 5.19
N LEU A 59 8.38 2.07 4.87
CA LEU A 59 9.28 2.57 3.83
C LEU A 59 10.76 2.34 4.13
N ASP A 60 11.14 2.21 5.41
CA ASP A 60 12.54 1.93 5.77
C ASP A 60 12.89 0.46 5.53
N LEU A 61 11.91 -0.45 5.59
CA LEU A 61 12.07 -1.85 5.20
C LEU A 61 12.03 -2.02 3.68
N THR A 62 11.19 -1.28 2.94
CA THR A 62 11.16 -1.37 1.47
C THR A 62 12.45 -0.86 0.82
N ARG A 63 13.10 0.16 1.40
CA ARG A 63 14.42 0.65 0.94
C ARG A 63 15.54 -0.37 1.12
N GLN A 64 15.46 -1.21 2.15
CA GLN A 64 16.44 -2.27 2.40
C GLN A 64 16.26 -3.46 1.44
N PHE A 65 15.05 -3.65 0.90
CA PHE A 65 14.70 -4.77 0.04
C PHE A 65 13.90 -4.30 -1.18
N PRO A 66 14.57 -3.70 -2.19
CA PRO A 66 13.90 -2.94 -3.26
C PRO A 66 12.98 -3.73 -4.20
N TYR A 67 12.85 -5.06 -4.08
CA TYR A 67 12.18 -5.91 -5.09
C TYR A 67 11.43 -7.12 -4.53
N ALA A 68 10.70 -7.00 -3.42
CA ALA A 68 9.78 -8.07 -2.99
C ALA A 68 8.31 -7.80 -3.33
N LEU A 69 7.97 -6.80 -4.15
CA LEU A 69 6.62 -6.67 -4.68
C LEU A 69 6.52 -7.58 -5.91
N ALA A 70 5.91 -8.76 -5.74
CA ALA A 70 5.52 -9.59 -6.86
C ALA A 70 4.27 -8.98 -7.51
N LEU A 71 4.41 -8.51 -8.75
CA LEU A 71 3.32 -8.14 -9.65
C LEU A 71 2.73 -9.39 -10.32
#